data_AF-A0A0B1TQ39-F1
#
_entry.id   AF-A0A0B1TQ39-F1
#
_cell.length_a   1.000
_cell.length_b   1.000
_cell.length_c   1.000
_cell.angle_alpha   90.00
_cell.angle_beta   90.00
_cell.angle_gamma   90.00
#
_symmetry.space_group_name_H-M   'P 1'
#
loop_
_entity.id
_entity.type
_entity.pdbx_description
1 polymer ?
#
loop_
_entity_poly.entity_id
_entity_poly.type
_entity_poly.pdbx_seq_one_letter_code
_entity_poly.pdbx_strand_id
1 'polypeptide(L)'
;MRLSSTFVKVYILDFGFAHEYKNPDGTHKAPRMNPSKYIGSARYAPRNAYLNRELSRMDDLEMWLYVIVELVKGALPWNAKDIFTYQKSVRAGLGLREFLGGLPIEFIDIMKEVDKLSYADDPNYNEIYGLIGNAILMSGQKVVEIFIAFMDYNKSMHSLKSAFLGFD
;
A
#
# COMPACT_ATOMS: atom_id res chain seq x y z
N MET A 1 -22.44 13.63 -27.06
CA MET A 1 -22.49 13.87 -25.60
C MET A 1 -21.21 13.32 -25.00
N ARG A 2 -20.22 14.18 -24.68
CA ARG A 2 -18.98 13.74 -24.01
C ARG A 2 -19.33 13.47 -22.55
N LEU A 3 -19.21 12.23 -22.09
CA LEU A 3 -19.24 11.91 -20.68
C LEU A 3 -18.03 12.62 -20.04
N SER A 4 -18.29 13.57 -19.15
CA SER A 4 -17.26 14.19 -18.31
C SER A 4 -16.59 13.08 -17.50
N SER A 5 -15.35 12.74 -17.82
CA SER A 5 -14.52 11.85 -17.02
C SER A 5 -14.20 12.57 -15.71
N THR A 6 -14.88 12.20 -14.63
CA THR A 6 -14.58 12.73 -13.30
C THR A 6 -13.28 12.09 -12.82
N PHE A 7 -12.18 12.82 -12.88
CA PHE A 7 -10.89 12.37 -12.38
C PHE A 7 -10.86 12.45 -10.85
N VAL A 8 -10.64 11.33 -10.18
CA VAL A 8 -10.42 11.28 -8.73
C VAL A 8 -8.92 11.15 -8.48
N LYS A 9 -8.34 12.17 -7.87
CA LYS A 9 -6.91 12.17 -7.50
C LYS A 9 -6.77 11.72 -6.05
N VAL A 10 -5.85 10.79 -5.81
CA VAL A 10 -5.50 10.30 -4.48
C VAL A 10 -4.09 10.78 -4.15
N TYR A 11 -3.89 11.35 -2.97
CA TYR A 11 -2.59 11.88 -2.56
C TYR A 11 -2.05 11.05 -1.39
N ILE A 12 -0.78 10.69 -1.46
CA ILE A 12 -0.04 10.14 -0.32
C ILE A 12 0.53 11.33 0.44
N LEU A 13 0.30 11.36 1.76
CA LEU A 13 0.72 12.41 2.67
C LEU A 13 1.67 11.84 3.72
N ASP A 14 2.39 12.75 4.39
CA ASP A 14 3.28 12.46 5.51
C ASP A 14 4.42 11.47 5.22
N PHE A 15 5.54 12.02 4.76
CA PHE A 15 6.78 11.28 4.53
C PHE A 15 7.72 11.31 5.76
N GLY A 16 7.22 11.68 6.95
CA GLY A 16 8.05 11.83 8.16
C GLY A 16 8.73 10.53 8.63
N PHE A 17 8.17 9.38 8.25
CA PHE A 17 8.74 8.05 8.53
C PHE A 17 9.31 7.36 7.28
N ALA A 18 9.38 8.05 6.15
CA ALA A 18 9.96 7.49 4.93
C ALA A 18 11.47 7.32 5.09
N HIS A 19 12.00 6.23 4.55
CA HIS A 19 13.43 5.94 4.56
C HIS A 19 13.91 5.68 3.13
N GLU A 20 15.08 6.22 2.79
CA GLU A 20 15.72 5.91 1.53
C GLU A 20 16.26 4.47 1.57
N TYR A 21 15.77 3.62 0.67
CA TYR A 21 16.15 2.21 0.60
C TYR A 21 17.29 1.90 -0.39
N LYS A 22 17.70 2.89 -1.20
CA LYS A 22 18.80 2.77 -2.18
C LYS A 22 20.01 3.58 -1.77
N ASN A 23 21.20 3.09 -2.09
CA ASN A 23 22.44 3.85 -2.04
C ASN A 23 22.50 4.88 -3.18
N PRO A 24 23.40 5.87 -3.12
CA PRO A 24 23.58 6.86 -4.20
C PRO A 24 23.92 6.25 -5.57
N ASP A 25 24.48 5.05 -5.59
CA ASP A 25 24.79 4.29 -6.81
C ASP A 25 23.59 3.50 -7.39
N GLY A 26 22.42 3.60 -6.74
CA GLY A 26 21.19 2.92 -7.14
C GLY A 26 21.03 1.49 -6.61
N THR A 27 22.03 0.93 -5.93
CA THR A 27 21.95 -0.40 -5.32
C THR A 27 21.03 -0.41 -4.10
N HIS A 28 20.41 -1.55 -3.78
CA HIS A 28 19.58 -1.69 -2.59
C HIS A 28 20.45 -1.67 -1.32
N LYS A 29 20.07 -0.89 -0.31
CA LYS A 29 20.75 -0.88 1.00
C LYS A 29 20.61 -2.24 1.66
N ALA A 30 21.68 -2.74 2.27
CA ALA A 30 21.61 -3.94 3.10
C ALA A 30 20.65 -3.73 4.29
N PRO A 31 19.95 -4.78 4.75
CA PRO A 31 19.08 -4.66 5.91
C PRO A 31 19.91 -4.30 7.15
N ARG A 32 19.41 -3.41 8.02
CA ARG A 32 20.10 -3.08 9.27
C ARG A 32 20.10 -4.31 10.17
N MET A 33 21.25 -4.59 10.81
CA MET A 33 21.34 -5.70 11.78
C MET A 33 20.41 -5.50 12.98
N ASN A 34 20.22 -4.25 13.40
CA ASN A 34 19.31 -3.86 14.48
C ASN A 34 18.33 -2.79 13.94
N PRO A 35 17.24 -3.19 13.27
CA PRO A 35 16.25 -2.25 12.78
C PRO A 35 15.65 -1.45 13.93
N SER A 36 15.36 -0.17 13.68
CA SER A 36 14.57 0.62 14.62
C SER A 36 13.19 0.00 14.80
N LYS A 37 12.62 0.14 16.00
CA LYS A 37 11.24 -0.26 16.27
C LYS A 37 10.30 0.37 15.22
N TYR A 38 9.33 -0.41 14.75
CA TYR A 38 8.30 0.11 13.83
C TYR A 38 7.59 1.33 14.44
N ILE A 39 7.56 2.41 13.66
CA ILE A 39 6.91 3.67 14.00
C ILE A 39 5.78 3.87 12.99
N GLY A 40 4.58 3.46 13.37
CA GLY A 40 3.39 3.52 12.53
C GLY A 40 2.19 2.94 13.26
N SER A 41 1.03 2.93 12.58
CA SER A 41 -0.18 2.34 13.16
C SER A 41 0.01 0.82 13.32
N ALA A 42 -0.11 0.34 14.56
CA ALA A 42 -0.01 -1.09 14.87
C ALA A 42 -1.08 -1.92 14.15
N ARG A 43 -2.24 -1.32 13.83
CA ARG A 43 -3.34 -1.96 13.12
C ARG A 43 -2.93 -2.50 11.76
N TYR A 44 -2.10 -1.76 11.02
CA TYR A 44 -1.66 -2.12 9.68
C TYR A 44 -0.23 -2.65 9.67
N ALA A 45 0.43 -2.79 10.81
CA ALA A 45 1.84 -3.16 10.86
C ALA A 45 2.08 -4.48 10.07
N PRO A 46 3.05 -4.52 9.15
CA PRO A 46 3.34 -5.71 8.35
C PRO A 46 3.97 -6.79 9.25
N ARG A 47 3.90 -8.06 8.83
CA ARG A 47 4.43 -9.20 9.61
C ARG A 47 5.90 -9.01 10.01
N ASN A 48 6.71 -8.41 9.14
CA ASN A 48 8.12 -8.16 9.42
C ASN A 48 8.37 -7.15 10.54
N ALA A 49 7.44 -6.23 10.79
CA ALA A 49 7.52 -5.32 11.92
C ALA A 49 7.46 -6.09 13.26
N TYR A 50 6.63 -7.13 13.34
CA TYR A 50 6.55 -8.01 14.52
C TYR A 50 7.76 -8.93 14.68
N LEU A 51 8.50 -9.15 13.60
CA LEU A 51 9.73 -9.95 13.57
C LEU A 51 11.00 -9.11 13.78
N ASN A 52 10.87 -7.80 14.02
CA ASN A 52 11.99 -6.85 14.10
C ASN A 52 12.93 -6.92 12.90
N ARG A 53 12.36 -7.08 11.69
CA ARG A 53 13.10 -7.06 10.43
C ARG A 53 13.08 -5.67 9.82
N GLU A 54 14.11 -5.36 9.04
CA GLU A 54 14.14 -4.14 8.24
C GLU A 54 12.97 -4.13 7.26
N LEU A 55 12.22 -3.03 7.25
CA LEU A 55 11.07 -2.89 6.36
C LEU A 55 11.51 -2.43 4.98
N SER A 56 10.72 -2.82 3.99
CA SER A 56 11.01 -2.63 2.58
C SER A 56 9.72 -2.47 1.77
N ARG A 57 9.84 -2.42 0.45
CA ARG A 57 8.73 -2.22 -0.48
C ARG A 57 7.65 -3.30 -0.39
N MET A 58 8.03 -4.54 -0.07
CA MET A 58 7.05 -5.62 0.12
C MET A 58 6.17 -5.38 1.36
N ASP A 59 6.72 -4.73 2.37
CA ASP A 59 6.01 -4.40 3.60
C ASP A 59 4.98 -3.29 3.34
N ASP A 60 5.32 -2.29 2.53
CA ASP A 60 4.36 -1.28 2.07
C ASP A 60 3.19 -1.91 1.27
N LEU A 61 3.47 -2.91 0.42
CA LEU A 61 2.43 -3.64 -0.31
C LEU A 61 1.56 -4.51 0.60
N GLU A 62 2.14 -5.15 1.61
CA GLU A 62 1.39 -5.91 2.61
C GLU A 62 0.47 -4.98 3.43
N MET A 63 0.97 -3.80 3.83
CA MET A 63 0.18 -2.77 4.49
C MET A 63 -0.96 -2.26 3.59
N TRP A 64 -0.69 -2.01 2.32
CA TRP A 64 -1.70 -1.59 1.35
C TRP A 64 -2.82 -2.62 1.19
N LEU A 65 -2.50 -3.92 1.12
CA LEU A 65 -3.51 -4.99 1.10
C LEU A 65 -4.43 -4.94 2.32
N TYR A 66 -3.88 -4.69 3.51
CA TYR A 66 -4.68 -4.56 4.73
C TYR A 66 -5.63 -3.36 4.68
N VAL A 67 -5.17 -2.22 4.17
CA VAL A 67 -6.01 -1.04 3.96
C VAL A 67 -7.15 -1.35 2.99
N ILE A 68 -6.88 -2.06 1.88
CA ILE A 68 -7.94 -2.44 0.93
C ILE A 68 -8.97 -3.38 1.57
N VAL A 69 -8.52 -4.38 2.32
CA VAL A 69 -9.42 -5.30 3.04
C VAL A 69 -10.31 -4.53 4.00
N GLU A 70 -9.76 -3.57 4.75
CA GLU A 70 -10.54 -2.73 5.65
C GLU A 70 -11.54 -1.82 4.91
N LEU A 71 -11.13 -1.19 3.80
CA LEU A 71 -12.01 -0.34 3.01
C LEU A 71 -13.21 -1.11 2.44
N VAL A 72 -13.00 -2.35 2.01
CA VAL A 72 -14.07 -3.19 1.43
C VAL A 72 -14.96 -3.79 2.52
N LYS A 73 -14.37 -4.26 3.63
CA LYS A 73 -15.08 -5.02 4.66
C LYS A 73 -15.51 -4.18 5.86
N GLY A 74 -15.08 -2.92 5.93
CA GLY A 74 -15.31 -1.97 7.03
C GLY A 74 -14.40 -2.16 8.25
N ALA A 75 -13.74 -3.30 8.39
CA ALA A 75 -12.83 -3.58 9.50
C ALA A 75 -11.80 -4.66 9.14
N LEU A 76 -10.63 -4.58 9.79
CA LEU A 76 -9.72 -5.71 9.86
C LEU A 76 -10.18 -6.71 10.93
N PRO A 77 -10.06 -8.02 10.67
CA PRO A 77 -10.63 -9.05 11.55
C PRO A 77 -9.79 -9.33 12.81
N TRP A 78 -8.59 -8.75 12.92
CA TRP A 78 -7.72 -8.94 14.08
C TRP A 78 -7.93 -7.86 15.15
N ASN A 79 -7.68 -8.23 16.40
CA ASN A 79 -7.62 -7.31 17.53
C ASN A 79 -6.17 -6.92 17.82
N ALA A 80 -5.96 -5.87 18.62
CA ALA A 80 -4.63 -5.36 18.92
C ALA A 80 -3.66 -6.38 19.55
N LYS A 81 -4.18 -7.46 20.17
CA LYS A 81 -3.40 -8.45 20.90
C LYS A 81 -2.95 -9.64 20.04
N ASP A 82 -3.58 -9.89 18.90
CA ASP A 82 -3.41 -11.11 18.11
C ASP A 82 -3.08 -10.86 16.63
N ILE A 83 -2.84 -9.59 16.24
CA ILE A 83 -2.55 -9.16 14.86
C ILE A 83 -1.57 -10.11 14.16
N PHE A 84 -0.36 -10.30 14.70
CA PHE A 84 0.65 -11.11 14.03
C PHE A 84 0.25 -12.58 13.86
N THR A 85 -0.44 -13.15 14.84
CA THR A 85 -0.93 -14.54 14.76
C THR A 85 -1.98 -14.67 13.68
N TYR A 86 -2.92 -13.74 13.61
CA TYR A 86 -3.96 -13.72 12.59
C TYR A 86 -3.36 -13.49 11.19
N GLN A 87 -2.44 -12.54 11.04
CA GLN A 87 -1.76 -12.28 9.76
C GLN A 87 -1.06 -13.52 9.20
N LYS A 88 -0.57 -14.43 10.06
CA LYS A 88 0.01 -15.70 9.64
C LYS A 88 -1.05 -16.73 9.23
N SER A 89 -2.18 -16.80 9.93
CA SER A 89 -3.23 -17.80 9.63
C SER A 89 -3.94 -17.53 8.31
N VAL A 90 -3.93 -16.28 7.82
CA VAL A 90 -4.64 -15.87 6.59
C VAL A 90 -3.80 -15.92 5.32
N ARG A 91 -2.64 -16.59 5.34
CA ARG A 91 -1.76 -16.67 4.17
C ARG A 91 -2.12 -17.80 3.21
N ALA A 92 -2.86 -18.80 3.66
CA ALA A 92 -3.23 -19.95 2.85
C ALA A 92 -4.57 -20.56 3.28
N GLY A 93 -5.06 -21.49 2.47
CA GLY A 93 -6.21 -22.32 2.80
C GLY A 93 -7.49 -21.53 3.06
N LEU A 94 -8.27 -21.97 4.05
CA LEU A 94 -9.55 -21.35 4.41
C LEU A 94 -9.37 -19.94 4.96
N GLY A 95 -8.36 -19.71 5.80
CA GLY A 95 -8.10 -18.40 6.40
C GLY A 95 -7.85 -17.30 5.35
N LEU A 96 -7.09 -17.62 4.30
CA LEU A 96 -6.89 -16.70 3.16
C LEU A 96 -8.21 -16.36 2.46
N ARG A 97 -9.03 -17.37 2.19
CA ARG A 97 -10.32 -17.21 1.51
C ARG A 97 -11.30 -16.39 2.34
N GLU A 98 -11.33 -16.59 3.64
CA GLU A 98 -12.17 -15.82 4.57
C GLU A 98 -11.68 -14.38 4.69
N PHE A 99 -10.36 -14.18 4.79
CA PHE A 99 -9.75 -12.86 4.90
C PHE A 99 -10.06 -12.00 3.68
N LEU A 100 -9.79 -12.52 2.48
CA LEU A 100 -10.07 -11.86 1.21
C LEU A 100 -11.51 -12.04 0.72
N GLY A 101 -12.36 -12.73 1.48
CA GLY A 101 -13.76 -12.93 1.14
C GLY A 101 -14.48 -11.60 0.97
N GLY A 102 -15.16 -11.44 -0.16
CA GLY A 102 -15.82 -10.20 -0.59
C GLY A 102 -14.99 -9.32 -1.53
N LEU A 103 -13.68 -9.57 -1.65
CA LEU A 103 -12.83 -8.91 -2.65
C LEU A 103 -12.80 -9.72 -3.96
N PRO A 104 -12.47 -9.09 -5.10
CA PRO A 104 -12.22 -9.79 -6.36
C PRO A 104 -11.15 -10.87 -6.22
N ILE A 105 -11.29 -11.96 -6.98
CA ILE A 105 -10.44 -13.14 -6.85
C ILE A 105 -8.95 -12.84 -7.10
N GLU A 106 -8.67 -11.83 -7.90
CA GLU A 106 -7.33 -11.34 -8.23
C GLU A 106 -6.55 -10.91 -6.99
N PHE A 107 -7.21 -10.50 -5.90
CA PHE A 107 -6.54 -10.19 -4.64
C PHE A 107 -5.86 -11.41 -3.99
N ILE A 108 -6.33 -12.62 -4.29
CA ILE A 108 -5.63 -13.84 -3.87
C ILE A 108 -4.26 -13.91 -4.54
N ASP A 109 -4.19 -13.61 -5.83
CA ASP A 109 -2.95 -13.67 -6.59
C ASP A 109 -2.02 -12.51 -6.24
N ILE A 110 -2.56 -11.30 -6.03
CA ILE A 110 -1.78 -10.18 -5.49
C ILE A 110 -1.15 -10.54 -4.14
N MET A 111 -1.91 -11.16 -3.22
CA MET A 111 -1.37 -11.56 -1.91
C MET A 111 -0.27 -12.62 -2.04
N LYS A 112 -0.39 -13.55 -2.99
CA LYS A 112 0.68 -14.51 -3.30
C LYS A 112 1.91 -13.82 -3.89
N GLU A 113 1.76 -12.83 -4.77
CA GLU A 113 2.89 -12.07 -5.31
C GLU A 113 3.63 -11.34 -4.19
N VAL A 114 2.91 -10.70 -3.26
CA VAL A 114 3.52 -10.05 -2.09
C VAL A 114 4.25 -11.06 -1.19
N ASP A 115 3.67 -12.24 -0.96
CA ASP A 115 4.28 -13.28 -0.12
C ASP A 115 5.54 -13.92 -0.73
N LYS A 116 5.79 -13.78 -2.04
CA LYS A 116 7.01 -14.25 -2.71
C LYS A 116 8.21 -13.31 -2.55
N LEU A 117 7.96 -12.05 -2.22
CA LEU A 117 9.00 -11.02 -2.19
C LEU A 117 9.94 -11.22 -1.01
N SER A 118 11.20 -10.88 -1.26
CA SER A 118 12.26 -10.71 -0.28
C SER A 118 12.60 -9.23 -0.09
N TYR A 119 13.31 -8.92 0.98
CA TYR A 119 13.65 -7.54 1.39
C TYR A 119 14.19 -6.64 0.26
N ALA A 120 15.06 -7.17 -0.59
CA ALA A 120 15.71 -6.40 -1.65
C ALA A 120 15.00 -6.49 -3.02
N ASP A 121 13.93 -7.29 -3.12
CA ASP A 121 13.27 -7.55 -4.41
C ASP A 121 12.56 -6.30 -4.91
N ASP A 122 12.60 -6.10 -6.22
CA ASP A 122 11.78 -5.12 -6.93
C ASP A 122 10.38 -5.73 -7.16
N PRO A 123 9.31 -5.21 -6.55
CA PRO A 123 7.97 -5.75 -6.80
C PRO A 123 7.57 -5.56 -8.26
N ASN A 124 6.93 -6.56 -8.87
CA ASN A 124 6.36 -6.42 -10.21
C ASN A 124 5.06 -5.62 -10.17
N TYR A 125 5.17 -4.29 -10.04
CA TYR A 125 4.02 -3.40 -9.96
C TYR A 125 3.12 -3.50 -11.20
N ASN A 126 3.68 -3.77 -12.39
CA ASN A 126 2.90 -3.92 -13.62
C ASN A 126 1.93 -5.11 -13.53
N GLU A 127 2.36 -6.22 -12.94
CA GLU A 127 1.51 -7.39 -12.75
C GLU A 127 0.41 -7.11 -11.71
N ILE A 128 0.74 -6.44 -10.61
CA ILE A 128 -0.24 -5.99 -9.62
C ILE A 128 -1.27 -5.04 -10.27
N TYR A 129 -0.83 -4.08 -11.08
CA TYR A 129 -1.74 -3.19 -11.81
C TYR A 129 -2.62 -3.95 -12.81
N GLY A 130 -2.09 -4.96 -13.49
CA GLY A 130 -2.86 -5.84 -14.36
C GLY A 130 -3.95 -6.60 -13.62
N LEU A 131 -3.63 -7.17 -12.46
CA LEU A 131 -4.58 -7.86 -11.58
C LEU A 131 -5.69 -6.92 -11.08
N ILE A 132 -5.34 -5.69 -10.67
CA ILE A 132 -6.33 -4.67 -10.29
C ILE A 132 -7.19 -4.27 -11.49
N GLY A 133 -6.60 -4.11 -12.67
CA GLY A 133 -7.32 -3.81 -13.91
C GLY A 133 -8.36 -4.89 -14.23
N ASN A 134 -7.97 -6.15 -14.14
CA ASN A 134 -8.87 -7.29 -14.31
C ASN A 134 -10.00 -7.29 -13.28
N ALA A 135 -9.68 -7.07 -12.00
CA ALA A 135 -10.67 -6.98 -10.93
C ALA A 135 -11.72 -5.88 -11.20
N ILE A 136 -11.29 -4.71 -11.68
CA ILE A 136 -12.20 -3.60 -12.04
C ILE A 136 -13.08 -4.00 -13.23
N LEU A 137 -12.49 -4.57 -14.29
CA LEU A 137 -13.25 -5.01 -15.47
C LEU A 137 -14.31 -6.04 -15.11
N MET A 138 -13.97 -7.02 -14.27
CA MET A 138 -14.88 -8.07 -13.83
C MET A 138 -16.01 -7.55 -12.92
N SER A 139 -15.81 -6.43 -12.23
CA SER A 139 -16.85 -5.77 -11.43
C SER A 139 -17.88 -5.00 -12.27
N GLY A 140 -17.66 -4.85 -13.58
CA GLY A 140 -18.48 -4.03 -14.48
C GLY A 140 -18.33 -2.52 -14.28
N GLN A 141 -17.40 -2.09 -13.42
CA GLN A 141 -17.10 -0.68 -13.21
C GLN A 141 -16.17 -0.14 -14.30
N LYS A 142 -16.32 1.14 -14.63
CA LYS A 142 -15.34 1.82 -15.49
C LYS A 142 -14.08 2.09 -14.68
N VAL A 143 -12.92 1.89 -15.31
CA VAL A 143 -11.63 2.28 -14.72
C VAL A 143 -11.69 3.77 -14.41
N VAL A 144 -11.56 4.10 -13.13
CA VAL A 144 -11.28 5.46 -12.68
C VAL A 144 -9.77 5.61 -12.73
N GLU A 145 -9.26 6.56 -13.51
CA GLU A 145 -7.84 6.89 -13.45
C GLU A 145 -7.53 7.44 -12.05
N ILE A 146 -6.85 6.64 -11.24
CA ILE A 146 -6.32 7.05 -9.95
C ILE A 146 -4.93 7.63 -10.19
N PHE A 147 -4.85 8.96 -10.16
CA PHE A 147 -3.57 9.63 -10.12
C PHE A 147 -3.07 9.67 -8.68
N ILE A 148 -1.95 8.99 -8.41
CA ILE A 148 -1.19 9.19 -7.18
C ILE A 148 -0.25 10.36 -7.42
N ALA A 149 -0.60 11.52 -6.85
CA ALA A 149 0.25 12.69 -6.88
C ALA A 149 1.01 12.80 -5.56
N PHE A 150 2.31 12.99 -5.65
CA PHE A 150 3.16 13.32 -4.51
C PHE A 150 3.09 14.83 -4.27
N MET A 151 2.54 15.25 -3.14
CA MET A 151 2.64 16.66 -2.74
C MET A 151 4.01 16.89 -2.10
N ASP A 152 4.91 17.52 -2.84
CA ASP A 152 6.16 18.02 -2.31
C ASP A 152 5.86 19.25 -1.43
N TYR A 153 5.86 19.05 -0.11
CA TYR A 153 5.53 20.08 0.89
C TYR A 153 6.45 21.31 0.76
N ASN A 154 7.67 21.12 0.23
CA ASN A 154 8.69 22.18 0.15
C ASN A 154 8.62 23.02 -1.15
N LYS A 155 7.94 22.57 -2.20
CA LYS A 155 7.79 23.34 -3.46
C LYS A 155 6.48 24.14 -3.57
N SER A 156 5.47 23.81 -2.78
CA SER A 156 4.13 24.41 -2.95
C SER A 156 3.88 25.72 -2.19
N MET A 157 4.75 26.13 -1.27
CA MET A 157 4.53 27.37 -0.51
C MET A 157 4.65 28.65 -1.37
N HIS A 158 5.36 28.58 -2.51
CA HIS A 158 5.45 29.71 -3.43
C HIS A 158 4.29 29.79 -4.43
N SER A 159 3.60 28.68 -4.72
CA SER A 159 2.45 28.63 -5.63
C SER A 159 1.09 28.67 -4.92
N LEU A 160 1.03 28.35 -3.63
CA LEU A 160 -0.21 28.41 -2.85
C LEU A 160 -0.57 29.82 -2.36
N LYS A 161 0.40 30.75 -2.26
CA LYS A 161 0.10 32.15 -1.92
C LYS A 161 -0.66 32.89 -3.02
N SER A 162 -0.40 32.58 -4.30
CA SER A 162 -1.10 33.22 -5.42
C SER A 162 -2.48 32.62 -5.72
N ALA A 163 -2.79 31.41 -5.23
CA ALA A 163 -4.06 30.74 -5.51
C ALA A 163 -5.11 30.91 -4.39
N PHE A 164 -4.70 31.28 -3.17
CA PHE A 164 -5.60 31.36 -2.00
C PHE A 164 -5.73 32.76 -1.39
N LEU A 165 -4.90 33.73 -1.76
CA LEU A 165 -5.03 35.13 -1.34
C LEU A 165 -5.11 36.01 -2.59
N GLY A 166 -6.31 36.14 -3.14
CA GLY A 166 -6.61 37.13 -4.17
C GLY A 166 -6.45 38.54 -3.62
N PHE A 167 -5.27 39.10 -3.80
CA PHE A 167 -5.05 40.54 -3.88
C PHE A 167 -4.45 40.83 -5.24
N ASP A 168 -5.08 41.77 -5.96
CA ASP A 168 -4.54 42.40 -7.17
C ASP A 168 -3.14 42.99 -6.91
#